data_AF-A0A2E5NYE9-F1
#
_entry.id   AF-A0A2E5NYE9-F1
#
_cell.length_a   1.000
_cell.length_b   1.000
_cell.length_c   1.000
_cell.angle_alpha   90.00
_cell.angle_beta   90.00
_cell.angle_gamma   90.00
#
_symmetry.space_group_name_H-M   'P 1'
#
loop_
_entity.id
_entity.type
_entity.pdbx_description
1 polymer ?
#
loop_
_entity_poly.entity_id
_entity_poly.type
_entity_poly.pdbx_seq_one_letter_code
_entity_poly.pdbx_strand_id
1 'polypeptide(L)' 'VDPDVVGFTNEDLVTKLRDGEPSIWTRVSLDAPVLEIHVFGLGDGQAELVGNAIADAVTG' A
#
# COMPACT_ATOMS: atom_id res chain seq x y z
N VAL A 1 1.46 3.50 8.31
CA VAL A 1 2.03 2.39 9.14
C VAL A 1 2.71 2.98 10.37
N ASP A 2 2.98 2.18 11.39
CA ASP A 2 3.80 2.60 12.54
C ASP A 2 5.26 2.14 12.32
N PRO A 3 6.20 3.07 12.04
CA PRO A 3 7.59 2.71 11.77
C PRO A 3 8.29 1.97 12.91
N ASP A 4 7.88 2.18 14.17
CA ASP A 4 8.48 1.50 15.32
C ASP A 4 8.05 0.02 15.39
N VAL A 5 6.93 -0.33 14.75
CA VAL A 5 6.42 -1.71 14.67
C VAL A 5 6.94 -2.42 13.43
N VAL A 6 6.90 -1.76 12.26
CA VAL A 6 7.19 -2.41 10.98
C VAL A 6 8.60 -2.14 10.45
N GLY A 7 9.32 -1.16 11.02
CA GLY A 7 10.69 -0.83 10.62
C GLY A 7 10.84 -0.07 9.31
N PHE A 8 9.77 0.51 8.76
CA PHE A 8 9.78 1.29 7.52
C PHE A 8 8.72 2.40 7.51
N THR A 9 8.85 3.38 6.61
CA THR A 9 7.95 4.55 6.53
C THR A 9 6.80 4.35 5.53
N ASN A 10 5.89 5.32 5.44
CA ASN A 10 4.83 5.28 4.41
C ASN A 10 5.43 5.37 2.99
N GLU A 11 6.52 6.11 2.80
CA GLU A 11 7.22 6.24 1.52
C GLU A 11 7.85 4.90 1.09
N ASP A 12 8.44 4.18 2.05
CA ASP A 12 8.94 2.84 1.83
C ASP A 12 7.80 1.89 1.45
N LEU A 13 6.64 2.00 2.12
CA LEU A 13 5.46 1.20 1.79
C LEU A 13 4.97 1.47 0.37
N VAL A 14 4.88 2.74 -0.06
CA VAL A 14 4.53 3.09 -1.44
C VAL A 14 5.50 2.42 -2.43
N THR A 15 6.80 2.42 -2.12
CA THR A 15 7.81 1.79 -2.96
C THR A 15 7.65 0.27 -2.99
N LYS A 16 7.47 -0.38 -1.84
CA LYS A 16 7.21 -1.83 -1.75
C LYS A 16 5.97 -2.25 -2.54
N LEU A 17 4.87 -1.50 -2.43
CA LEU A 17 3.63 -1.79 -3.14
C LEU A 17 3.77 -1.60 -4.66
N ARG A 18 4.51 -0.58 -5.10
CA ARG A 18 4.79 -0.34 -6.52
C ARG A 18 5.67 -1.45 -7.11
N ASP A 19 6.68 -1.89 -6.36
CA ASP A 19 7.68 -2.84 -6.84
C ASP A 19 7.27 -4.31 -6.59
N GLY A 20 6.15 -4.53 -5.89
CA GLY A 20 5.56 -5.85 -5.63
C GLY A 20 4.74 -6.42 -6.79
N GLU A 21 4.20 -7.62 -6.58
CA GLU A 21 3.33 -8.33 -7.54
C GLU A 21 2.03 -8.75 -6.83
N PRO A 22 0.85 -8.20 -7.18
CA PRO A 22 0.64 -7.20 -8.24
C PRO A 22 1.22 -5.83 -7.88
N SER A 23 1.62 -5.06 -8.90
CA SER A 23 2.08 -3.68 -8.70
C SER A 23 0.90 -2.77 -8.35
N ILE A 24 0.98 -2.11 -7.19
CA ILE A 24 -0.09 -1.27 -6.63
C ILE A 24 0.40 0.18 -6.54
N TRP A 25 -0.21 1.05 -7.35
CA TRP A 25 0.13 2.47 -7.39
C TRP A 25 -0.65 3.26 -6.35
N THR A 26 0.07 3.81 -5.39
CA THR A 26 -0.46 4.62 -4.28
C THR A 26 0.45 5.83 -4.04
N ARG A 27 0.07 6.71 -3.11
CA ARG A 27 0.89 7.84 -2.68
C ARG A 27 0.75 8.08 -1.18
N VAL A 28 1.71 8.79 -0.61
CA VAL A 28 1.51 9.47 0.69
C VAL A 28 0.72 10.75 0.43
N SER A 29 -0.29 11.01 1.27
CA SER A 29 -1.09 12.24 1.17
C SER A 29 -0.21 13.48 1.38
N LEU A 30 -0.56 14.57 0.71
CA LEU A 30 0.12 15.86 0.88
C LEU A 30 -0.33 16.57 2.17
N ASP A 31 -1.53 16.23 2.66
CA ASP A 31 -2.18 16.92 3.78
C ASP A 31 -1.95 16.19 5.12
N ALA A 32 -1.60 14.89 5.08
CA ALA A 32 -1.40 14.06 6.25
C ALA A 32 -0.41 12.91 5.99
N PRO A 33 0.28 12.38 7.02
CA PRO A 33 1.18 11.24 6.89
C PRO A 33 0.42 9.91 6.80
N VAL A 34 -0.47 9.79 5.82
CA VAL A 34 -1.31 8.63 5.55
C VAL A 34 -1.18 8.20 4.09
N LEU A 35 -1.42 6.91 3.83
CA LEU A 35 -1.49 6.40 2.46
C LEU A 35 -2.83 6.79 1.83
N GLU A 36 -2.80 7.26 0.60
CA GLU A 36 -4.00 7.47 -0.23
C GLU A 36 -4.08 6.42 -1.33
N ILE A 37 -5.25 5.79 -1.43
CA ILE A 37 -5.55 4.77 -2.43
C ILE A 37 -6.81 5.19 -3.18
N HIS A 38 -6.70 5.38 -4.49
CA HIS A 38 -7.82 5.65 -5.37
C HIS A 38 -8.25 4.35 -6.04
N VAL A 39 -9.42 3.83 -5.69
CA VAL A 39 -9.93 2.51 -6.13
C VAL A 39 -10.67 2.54 -7.48
N PHE A 40 -10.55 3.63 -8.23
CA PHE A 40 -11.20 3.73 -9.55
C PHE A 40 -10.59 2.70 -10.51
N GLY A 41 -11.44 1.90 -11.15
CA GLY A 41 -11.02 0.90 -12.14
C GLY A 41 -10.72 -0.49 -11.58
N LEU A 42 -10.95 -0.74 -10.28
CA LEU A 42 -10.90 -2.09 -9.75
C LEU A 42 -12.09 -2.92 -10.25
N GLY A 43 -11.79 -4.09 -10.83
CA GLY A 43 -12.79 -5.10 -11.17
C GLY A 43 -13.15 -6.01 -10.00
N ASP A 44 -14.06 -6.95 -10.24
CA ASP A 44 -14.48 -7.95 -9.26
C ASP A 44 -13.27 -8.74 -8.73
N GLY A 45 -13.16 -8.87 -7.40
CA GLY A 45 -12.05 -9.55 -6.73
C GLY A 45 -10.74 -8.76 -6.63
N GLN A 46 -10.57 -7.66 -7.38
CA GLN A 46 -9.30 -6.89 -7.33
C GLN A 46 -9.11 -6.12 -6.03
N ALA A 47 -10.19 -5.70 -5.36
CA ALA A 47 -10.09 -5.09 -4.04
C ALA A 47 -9.49 -6.06 -3.00
N GLU A 48 -9.83 -7.35 -3.08
CA GLU A 48 -9.27 -8.38 -2.19
C GLU A 48 -7.80 -8.64 -2.51
N LEU A 49 -7.43 -8.73 -3.79
CA LEU A 49 -6.03 -8.86 -4.21
C LEU A 49 -5.16 -7.69 -3.70
N VAL A 50 -5.66 -6.45 -3.83
CA VAL A 50 -4.96 -5.26 -3.32
C VAL A 50 -4.83 -5.31 -1.79
N GLY A 51 -5.90 -5.69 -1.08
CA GLY A 51 -5.89 -5.81 0.37
C GLY A 51 -4.87 -6.85 0.86
N ASN A 52 -4.83 -8.02 0.21
CA ASN A 52 -3.89 -9.09 0.55
C ASN A 52 -2.44 -8.67 0.28
N ALA A 53 -2.16 -8.04 -0.85
CA ALA A 53 -0.82 -7.53 -1.15
C ALA A 53 -0.35 -6.46 -0.15
N ILE A 54 -1.26 -5.60 0.33
CA ILE A 54 -0.95 -4.63 1.39
C ILE A 54 -0.66 -5.35 2.70
N ALA A 55 -1.46 -6.36 3.07
CA ALA A 55 -1.23 -7.14 4.28
C ALA A 55 0.15 -7.82 4.24
N ASP A 56 0.46 -8.53 3.15
CA ASP A 56 1.74 -9.20 2.97
C ASP A 56 2.92 -8.22 3.09
N ALA A 57 2.80 -7.02 2.52
CA ALA A 57 3.85 -6.00 2.57
C ALA A 57 4.11 -5.42 3.98
N VAL A 58 3.16 -5.55 4.92
CA VAL A 58 3.28 -5.03 6.29
C VAL A 58 3.45 -6.11 7.35
N THR A 59 3.22 -7.38 7.03
CA THR A 59 3.41 -8.51 7.96
C THR A 59 4.61 -9.40 7.67
N GLY A 60 5.19 -9.31 6.46
CA GLY A 60 6.40 -10.04 6.05
C GLY A 60 7.68 -9.38 6.52
#